data_AF-A0A954FJ91-F1
#
_entry.id   AF-A0A954FJ91-F1
#
_cell.length_a   1.000
_cell.length_b   1.000
_cell.length_c   1.000
_cell.angle_alpha   90.00
_cell.angle_beta   90.00
_cell.angle_gamma   90.00
#
_symmetry.space_group_name_H-M   'P 1'
#
loop_
_entity.id
_entity.type
_entity.pdbx_description
1 polymer ?
#
loop_
_entity_poly.entity_id
_entity_poly.type
_entity_poly.pdbx_seq_one_letter_code
_entity_poly.pdbx_strand_id
1 'polypeptide(L)'
;MSHGDLISEIRGRYQQESDVLNERQRRLWAAAEAMNLGRGGIAAVSKALRISPNTIKKGIREISAAAAAPATDPVQADDYRIRKAGGGRKIAQKLPDPRKKSQ
;
A
#
# COMPACT_ATOMS: atom_id res chain seq x y z
N MET A 1 -0.60 29.75 2.05
CA MET A 1 0.52 28.81 1.82
C MET A 1 0.58 28.50 0.33
N SER A 2 1.73 28.68 -0.32
CA SER A 2 1.88 28.32 -1.73
C SER A 2 1.86 26.80 -1.88
N HIS A 3 1.48 26.30 -3.07
CA HIS A 3 1.54 24.86 -3.36
C HIS A 3 2.97 24.31 -3.24
N GLY A 4 3.99 25.14 -3.48
CA GLY A 4 5.39 24.79 -3.28
C GLY A 4 5.76 24.67 -1.80
N ASP A 5 5.25 25.57 -0.96
CA ASP A 5 5.51 25.58 0.49
C ASP A 5 4.96 24.31 1.14
N LEU A 6 3.75 23.91 0.75
CA LEU A 6 3.11 22.69 1.24
C LEU A 6 3.95 21.44 0.89
N ILE A 7 4.46 21.37 -0.34
CA ILE A 7 5.30 20.24 -0.78
C ILE A 7 6.60 20.17 0.04
N SER A 8 7.21 21.33 0.30
CA SER A 8 8.43 21.43 1.10
C SER A 8 8.19 21.03 2.55
N GLU A 9 7.07 21.45 3.14
CA GLU A 9 6.71 21.09 4.52
C GLU A 9 6.48 19.58 4.67
N ILE A 10 5.70 18.96 3.77
CA ILE A 10 5.47 17.51 3.78
C ILE A 10 6.80 16.76 3.69
N ARG A 11 7.70 17.21 2.81
CA ARG A 11 9.03 16.62 2.67
C ARG A 11 9.84 16.76 3.96
N GLY A 12 9.82 17.93 4.59
CA GLY A 12 10.53 18.19 5.84
C GLY A 12 10.08 17.26 6.98
N ARG A 13 8.76 17.11 7.17
CA ARG A 13 8.20 16.19 8.17
C ARG A 13 8.58 14.73 7.88
N TYR A 14 8.51 14.32 6.62
CA TYR A 14 8.93 12.97 6.24
C TYR A 14 10.40 12.69 6.52
N GLN A 15 11.30 13.65 6.23
CA GLN A 15 12.75 13.49 6.45
C GLN A 15 13.13 13.34 7.92
N GLN A 16 12.34 13.89 8.85
CA GLN A 16 12.59 13.76 10.29
C GLN A 16 12.31 12.34 10.80
N GLU A 17 11.41 11.61 10.15
CA GLU A 17 10.97 10.27 10.58
C GLU A 17 11.48 9.16 9.67
N SER A 18 11.91 9.47 8.44
CA SER A 18 12.12 8.46 7.38
C SER A 18 13.10 7.36 7.71
N ASP A 19 14.11 7.65 8.53
CA ASP A 19 15.22 6.73 8.81
C ASP A 19 14.78 5.51 9.64
N VAL A 20 13.70 5.64 10.41
CA VAL A 20 13.16 4.56 11.24
C VAL A 20 11.96 3.85 10.59
N LEU A 21 11.48 4.34 9.45
CA LEU A 21 10.29 3.80 8.79
C LEU A 21 10.64 2.70 7.77
N ASN A 22 10.06 1.52 7.97
CA ASN A 22 10.04 0.47 6.97
C ASN A 22 9.06 0.78 5.81
N GLU A 23 9.05 -0.04 4.76
CA GLU A 23 8.24 0.19 3.56
C GLU A 23 6.73 0.26 3.82
N ARG A 24 6.23 -0.49 4.81
CA ARG A 24 4.81 -0.42 5.20
C ARG A 24 4.54 0.87 5.99
N GLN A 25 5.39 1.19 6.96
CA GLN A 25 5.27 2.39 7.78
C GLN A 25 5.33 3.66 6.92
N ARG A 26 6.24 3.73 5.94
CA ARG A 26 6.30 4.82 4.95
C ARG A 26 4.98 4.99 4.19
N ARG A 27 4.37 3.88 3.77
CA ARG A 27 3.07 3.89 3.08
C ARG A 27 1.95 4.41 3.99
N LEU A 28 1.91 3.97 5.23
CA LEU A 28 0.89 4.38 6.20
C LEU A 28 1.07 5.85 6.59
N TRP A 29 2.31 6.30 6.78
CA TRP A 29 2.65 7.71 7.00
C TRP A 29 2.14 8.58 5.86
N ALA A 30 2.46 8.23 4.61
CA ALA A 30 2.01 8.98 3.43
C ALA A 30 0.49 8.98 3.27
N ALA A 31 -0.19 7.91 3.68
CA ALA A 31 -1.64 7.82 3.68
C ALA A 31 -2.28 8.70 4.74
N ALA A 32 -1.79 8.65 5.98
CA ALA A 32 -2.25 9.51 7.07
C ALA A 32 -2.09 10.99 6.70
N GLU A 33 -0.94 11.34 6.11
CA GLU A 33 -0.67 12.71 5.70
C GLU A 33 -1.59 13.18 4.57
N ALA A 34 -1.85 12.31 3.59
CA ALA A 34 -2.79 12.61 2.53
C ALA A 34 -4.23 12.76 3.03
N MET A 35 -4.62 12.01 4.06
CA MET A 35 -5.94 12.11 4.71
C MET A 35 -6.07 13.44 5.49
N ASN A 36 -5.04 13.82 6.26
CA ASN A 36 -5.02 15.08 7.02
C ASN A 36 -5.16 16.31 6.12
N LEU A 37 -4.54 16.29 4.94
CA LEU A 37 -4.61 17.38 3.95
C LEU A 37 -5.94 17.41 3.18
N GLY A 38 -6.74 16.33 3.20
CA GLY A 38 -8.01 16.25 2.52
C GLY A 38 -7.92 16.37 0.99
N ARG A 39 -8.66 17.31 0.39
CA ARG A 39 -8.77 17.44 -1.07
C ARG A 39 -7.43 17.81 -1.69
N GLY A 40 -6.91 16.94 -2.56
CA GLY A 40 -5.61 17.13 -3.20
C GLY A 40 -4.41 16.66 -2.37
N GLY A 41 -4.62 16.18 -1.14
CA GLY A 41 -3.56 15.66 -0.27
C GLY A 41 -2.75 14.55 -0.91
N ILE A 42 -3.41 13.60 -1.59
CA ILE A 42 -2.74 12.52 -2.33
C ILE A 42 -1.78 13.08 -3.39
N ALA A 43 -2.18 14.12 -4.11
CA ALA A 43 -1.34 14.72 -5.15
C ALA A 43 -0.14 15.47 -4.54
N ALA A 44 -0.38 16.21 -3.44
CA ALA A 44 0.67 16.92 -2.72
C ALA A 44 1.72 15.96 -2.14
N VAL A 45 1.30 14.91 -1.43
CA VAL A 45 2.19 13.91 -0.83
C VAL A 45 2.94 13.11 -1.89
N SER A 46 2.25 12.69 -2.96
CA SER A 46 2.88 12.01 -4.11
C SER A 46 4.01 12.86 -4.70
N LYS A 47 3.77 14.16 -4.88
CA LYS A 47 4.77 15.09 -5.43
C LYS A 47 5.92 15.37 -4.46
N ALA A 48 5.64 15.45 -3.16
CA ALA A 48 6.64 15.66 -2.12
C ALA A 48 7.60 14.47 -1.97
N LEU A 49 7.05 13.26 -1.89
CA LEU A 49 7.77 12.04 -1.53
C LEU A 49 8.12 11.13 -2.72
N ARG A 50 7.64 11.44 -3.93
CA ARG A 50 7.78 10.60 -5.13
C ARG A 50 7.21 9.19 -4.95
N ILE A 51 6.18 9.07 -4.11
CA ILE A 51 5.44 7.83 -3.89
C ILE A 51 4.25 7.79 -4.81
N SER A 52 3.96 6.62 -5.41
CA SER A 52 2.83 6.51 -6.33
C SER A 52 1.48 6.82 -5.63
N PRO A 53 0.54 7.51 -6.29
CA PRO A 53 -0.80 7.72 -5.76
C PRO A 53 -1.52 6.41 -5.39
N ASN A 54 -1.22 5.32 -6.11
CA ASN A 54 -1.78 4.00 -5.82
C ASN A 54 -1.25 3.43 -4.50
N THR A 55 0.03 3.65 -4.19
CA THR A 55 0.64 3.29 -2.91
C THR A 55 -0.03 4.03 -1.76
N ILE A 56 -0.25 5.35 -1.91
CA ILE A 56 -0.94 6.19 -0.91
C ILE A 56 -2.38 5.69 -0.71
N LYS A 57 -3.14 5.49 -1.79
CA LYS A 57 -4.51 4.95 -1.73
C LYS A 57 -4.57 3.57 -1.06
N LYS A 58 -3.56 2.71 -1.29
CA LYS A 58 -3.46 1.43 -0.61
C LYS A 58 -3.27 1.63 0.89
N GLY A 59 -2.39 2.54 1.32
CA GLY A 59 -2.22 2.88 2.73
C GLY A 59 -3.51 3.43 3.37
N ILE A 60 -4.27 4.27 2.67
CA ILE A 60 -5.56 4.78 3.16
C ILE A 60 -6.52 3.61 3.42
N ARG A 61 -6.63 2.67 2.48
CA ARG A 61 -7.45 1.46 2.65
C ARG A 61 -6.99 0.60 3.82
N GLU A 62 -5.67 0.46 4.03
CA GLU A 62 -5.11 -0.27 5.17
C GLU A 62 -5.50 0.40 6.50
N ILE A 63 -5.42 1.73 6.62
CA ILE A 63 -5.84 2.49 7.81
C ILE A 63 -7.34 2.35 8.04
N SER A 64 -8.17 2.55 7.01
CA SER A 64 -9.63 2.46 7.13
C SER A 64 -10.10 1.04 7.49
N ALA A 65 -9.45 0.01 6.95
CA ALA A 65 -9.75 -1.38 7.29
C ALA A 65 -9.40 -1.70 8.75
N ALA A 66 -8.27 -1.19 9.25
CA ALA A 66 -7.90 -1.34 10.66
C ALA A 66 -8.89 -0.63 11.60
N ALA A 67 -9.40 0.54 11.21
CA ALA A 67 -10.40 1.27 12.00
C ALA A 67 -11.79 0.61 12.01
N ALA A 68 -12.12 -0.18 10.99
CA ALA A 68 -13.40 -0.88 10.87
C ALA A 68 -13.41 -2.28 11.50
N ALA A 69 -12.24 -2.81 11.90
CA ALA A 69 -12.16 -4.12 12.56
C ALA A 69 -12.70 -4.05 13.99
N PRO A 70 -13.51 -5.03 14.44
CA PRO A 70 -13.95 -5.08 15.83
C PRO A 70 -12.74 -5.22 16.77
N ALA A 71 -12.75 -4.49 17.88
CA ALA A 71 -11.64 -4.41 18.85
C ALA A 71 -11.24 -5.76 19.48
N THR A 72 -11.98 -6.83 19.20
CA THR A 72 -11.75 -8.20 19.67
C THR A 72 -10.74 -8.97 18.84
N ASP A 73 -10.46 -8.56 17.61
CA ASP A 73 -9.44 -9.19 16.80
C ASP A 73 -8.14 -8.37 16.90
N PRO A 74 -7.06 -8.90 17.50
CA PRO A 74 -5.77 -8.26 17.40
C PRO A 74 -5.43 -8.22 15.91
N VAL A 75 -5.52 -7.04 15.30
CA VAL A 75 -5.04 -6.77 13.94
C VAL A 75 -3.59 -7.24 13.95
N GLN A 76 -3.35 -8.44 13.43
CA GLN A 76 -2.09 -9.16 13.55
C GLN A 76 -0.95 -8.21 13.19
N ALA A 77 -0.28 -7.73 14.23
CA ALA A 77 0.77 -6.73 14.10
C ALA A 77 2.04 -7.32 13.47
N ASP A 78 2.15 -8.67 13.41
CA ASP A 78 3.44 -9.31 13.19
C ASP A 78 3.52 -10.43 12.14
N ASP A 79 2.46 -10.72 11.36
CA ASP A 79 2.61 -11.75 10.31
C ASP A 79 3.14 -11.17 9.00
N TYR A 80 4.47 -11.14 8.95
CA TYR A 80 5.39 -10.82 7.86
C TYR A 80 5.03 -11.48 6.49
N ARG A 81 4.00 -10.98 5.82
CA ARG A 81 3.84 -11.18 4.37
C ARG A 81 3.53 -9.86 3.66
N ILE A 82 4.63 -9.20 3.27
CA ILE A 82 4.64 -8.02 2.37
C ILE A 82 3.99 -8.33 1.00
N ARG A 83 3.90 -9.61 0.63
CA ARG A 83 3.29 -10.08 -0.62
C ARG A 83 2.09 -10.98 -0.31
N LYS A 84 0.94 -10.75 -0.96
CA LYS A 84 -0.03 -11.84 -1.18
C LYS A 84 0.72 -12.97 -1.89
N ALA A 85 0.36 -14.23 -1.64
CA ALA A 85 0.86 -15.35 -2.42
C ALA A 85 0.75 -14.99 -3.91
N GLY A 86 1.87 -15.07 -4.64
CA GLY A 86 1.90 -14.67 -6.05
C GLY A 86 0.89 -15.48 -6.85
N GLY A 87 0.21 -14.82 -7.80
CA GLY A 87 -0.58 -15.49 -8.82
C GLY A 87 0.34 -16.21 -9.80
N GLY A 88 0.97 -17.30 -9.36
CA GLY A 88 1.78 -18.14 -10.23
C GLY A 88 1.00 -18.45 -11.50
N ARG A 89 1.68 -18.36 -12.66
CA ARG A 89 1.09 -18.73 -13.96
C ARG A 89 0.41 -20.08 -13.80
N LYS A 90 -0.88 -20.17 -14.11
CA LYS A 90 -1.57 -21.45 -14.19
C LYS A 90 -0.77 -22.33 -15.15
N ILE A 91 -0.20 -23.42 -14.65
CA ILE A 91 0.37 -24.47 -15.50
C ILE A 91 -0.75 -24.99 -16.40
N ALA A 92 -0.50 -25.03 -17.70
CA ALA A 92 -1.40 -25.68 -18.64
C ALA A 92 -1.47 -27.16 -18.23
N GLN A 93 -2.65 -27.60 -17.79
CA GLN A 93 -2.89 -29.03 -17.59
C GLN A 93 -2.63 -29.72 -18.92
N LYS A 94 -1.77 -30.74 -18.91
CA LYS A 94 -1.42 -31.54 -20.08
C LYS A 94 -2.72 -32.14 -20.63
N LEU A 95 -3.20 -31.62 -21.76
CA LEU A 95 -4.33 -32.20 -22.48
C LEU A 95 -4.00 -33.67 -22.76
N PRO A 96 -4.83 -34.64 -22.34
CA PRO A 96 -4.58 -36.03 -22.66
C PRO A 96 -4.61 -36.23 -24.19
N ASP A 97 -3.63 -36.98 -24.71
CA ASP A 97 -3.53 -37.30 -26.14
C ASP A 97 -4.85 -37.97 -26.60
N PRO A 98 -5.56 -37.42 -27.59
CA PRO A 98 -6.86 -37.93 -28.02
C PRO A 98 -6.81 -39.36 -28.63
N ARG A 99 -5.62 -40.00 -28.72
CA ARG A 99 -5.44 -41.32 -29.32
C ARG A 99 -5.60 -42.53 -28.40
N LYS A 100 -5.98 -42.36 -27.13
CA LYS A 100 -6.36 -43.52 -26.28
C LYS A 100 -7.89 -43.71 -26.23
N LYS A 101 -8.44 -44.27 -27.32
CA LYS A 101 -9.67 -45.07 -27.29
C LYS A 101 -9.33 -46.47 -27.78
N SER A 102 -9.28 -47.44 -26.89
CA SER A 102 -9.41 -48.88 -27.21
C SER A 102 -9.38 -49.70 -25.93
N GLN A 103 -10.53 -50.17 -25.49
CA GLN A 103 -10.92 -51.58 -25.30
C GLN A 103 -12.42 -51.55 -24.99
#